data_AF-A0A924DXA8-F1
#
_entry.id   AF-A0A924DXA8-F1
#
_cell.length_a   1.000
_cell.length_b   1.000
_cell.length_c   1.000
_cell.angle_alpha   90.00
_cell.angle_beta   90.00
_cell.angle_gamma   90.00
#
_symmetry.space_group_name_H-M   'P 1'
#
loop_
_entity.id
_entity.type
_entity.pdbx_description
1 polymer ?
#
loop_
_entity_poly.entity_id
_entity_poly.type
_entity_poly.pdbx_seq_one_letter_code
_entity_poly.pdbx_strand_id
1 'polypeptide(L)'
;MAESPEAYAAIHPDLQAALIDAWHLLPRIQTVGADTSFKDLYTLIDYVSDAVRLAFPDIPCKSGCSNCCVDYGLPRTTAREWAAIHTYMQTEMPAEIRQTVLAANQRLYGDQVPDLLLERQRIQVPHTDPRAGDNPLPAFACLQCPCLVEGRCSIYPVRPAICRAFGSFSVRMGERLQAFTCRMAADVMQEVLSSKNIAHWALPVWGRFEERLYELNDGYGDVASLPLWLLAHMEGGELVVTLETAPDFERLVTTGA
;
A
#
# COMPACT_ATOMS: atom_id res chain seq x y z
N MET A 1 -12.11 -16.62 14.38
CA MET A 1 -11.09 -17.51 14.99
C MET A 1 -9.74 -17.12 14.42
N ALA A 2 -8.81 -16.73 15.29
CA ALA A 2 -7.48 -16.29 14.91
C ALA A 2 -6.61 -17.52 14.61
N GLU A 3 -6.17 -17.69 13.37
CA GLU A 3 -5.13 -18.68 13.06
C GLU A 3 -3.82 -18.15 13.67
N SER A 4 -3.31 -18.88 14.66
CA SER A 4 -2.03 -18.62 15.30
C SER A 4 -0.88 -18.94 14.33
N PRO A 5 0.32 -18.39 14.54
CA PRO A 5 1.49 -18.69 13.72
C PRO A 5 1.85 -20.19 13.67
N GLU A 6 1.35 -20.99 14.61
CA GLU A 6 1.57 -22.44 14.67
C GLU A 6 0.99 -23.21 13.47
N ALA A 7 0.00 -22.64 12.76
CA ALA A 7 -0.59 -23.26 11.56
C ALA A 7 0.35 -23.24 10.33
N TYR A 8 1.43 -22.45 10.36
CA TYR A 8 2.35 -22.26 9.23
C TYR A 8 3.53 -23.26 9.19
N ALA A 9 3.49 -24.31 10.02
CA ALA A 9 4.64 -25.13 10.43
C ALA A 9 5.36 -25.97 9.35
N ALA A 10 5.00 -25.90 8.07
CA ALA A 10 5.42 -26.92 7.11
C ALA A 10 6.41 -26.48 5.99
N ILE A 11 6.69 -25.18 5.78
CA ILE A 11 7.22 -24.76 4.46
C ILE A 11 8.60 -24.07 4.49
N HIS A 12 8.91 -23.21 5.48
CA HIS A 12 10.23 -22.58 5.59
C HIS A 12 10.52 -22.06 7.02
N PRO A 13 11.53 -22.58 7.73
CA PRO A 13 11.81 -22.19 9.12
C PRO A 13 12.03 -20.70 9.32
N ASP A 14 12.77 -20.05 8.42
CA ASP A 14 13.06 -18.61 8.54
C ASP A 14 11.81 -17.74 8.33
N LEU A 15 10.93 -18.14 7.40
CA LEU A 15 9.65 -17.45 7.21
C LEU A 15 8.75 -17.65 8.42
N GLN A 16 8.70 -18.86 8.97
CA GLN A 16 7.93 -19.13 10.18
C GLN A 16 8.42 -18.28 11.36
N ALA A 17 9.74 -18.18 11.55
CA ALA A 17 10.32 -17.31 12.58
C ALA A 17 9.93 -15.85 12.36
N ALA A 18 10.05 -15.33 11.14
CA ALA A 18 9.66 -13.96 10.82
C ALA A 18 8.15 -13.69 11.06
N LEU A 19 7.28 -14.66 10.75
CA LEU A 19 5.84 -14.56 11.02
C LEU A 19 5.52 -14.56 12.52
N ILE A 20 6.23 -15.38 13.31
CA ILE A 20 6.11 -15.40 14.78
C ILE A 20 6.59 -14.06 15.37
N ASP A 21 7.74 -13.56 14.94
CA ASP A 21 8.26 -12.27 15.37
C ASP A 21 7.27 -11.15 15.05
N ALA A 22 6.77 -11.10 13.82
CA ALA A 22 5.81 -10.11 13.40
C ALA A 22 4.52 -10.17 14.21
N TRP A 23 4.04 -11.37 14.55
CA TRP A 23 2.90 -11.53 15.44
C TRP A 23 3.10 -10.87 16.80
N HIS A 24 4.29 -11.03 17.39
CA HIS A 24 4.61 -10.46 18.70
C HIS A 24 4.96 -8.97 18.66
N LEU A 25 5.56 -8.50 17.58
CA LEU A 25 5.99 -7.12 17.40
C LEU A 25 4.87 -6.19 16.95
N LEU A 26 3.93 -6.66 16.12
CA LEU A 26 2.88 -5.82 15.53
C LEU A 26 2.06 -5.02 16.57
N PRO A 27 1.62 -5.59 17.71
CA PRO A 27 0.91 -4.82 18.75
C PRO A 27 1.76 -3.74 19.44
N ARG A 28 3.09 -3.79 19.27
CA ARG A 28 4.05 -2.89 19.91
C ARG A 28 4.56 -1.78 18.99
N ILE A 29 4.17 -1.79 17.71
CA ILE A 29 4.51 -0.74 16.74
C ILE A 29 3.97 0.60 17.23
N GLN A 30 4.72 1.68 17.10
CA GLN A 30 4.34 3.01 17.60
C GLN A 30 4.33 4.07 16.50
N THR A 31 4.98 3.79 15.37
CA THR A 31 5.18 4.76 14.29
C THR A 31 4.95 4.13 12.92
N VAL A 32 4.82 4.99 11.91
CA VAL A 32 4.71 4.60 10.50
C VAL A 32 5.67 5.47 9.70
N GLY A 33 6.69 4.86 9.12
CA GLY A 33 7.68 5.54 8.28
C GLY A 33 8.51 6.62 8.99
N ALA A 34 8.62 6.58 10.32
CA ALA A 34 9.33 7.59 11.10
C ALA A 34 10.78 7.20 11.41
N ASP A 35 11.06 5.90 11.55
CA ASP A 35 12.41 5.39 11.81
C ASP A 35 12.61 3.97 11.27
N THR A 36 13.85 3.46 11.41
CA THR A 36 14.25 2.13 10.92
C THR A 36 14.23 1.05 12.00
N SER A 37 13.54 1.28 13.12
CA SER A 37 13.42 0.33 14.22
C SER A 37 12.25 -0.61 14.03
N PHE A 38 12.25 -1.75 14.73
CA PHE A 38 11.09 -2.66 14.78
C PHE A 38 9.88 -2.11 15.56
N LYS A 39 9.91 -0.83 15.97
CA LYS A 39 8.72 -0.11 16.43
C LYS A 39 8.03 0.64 15.28
N ASP A 40 8.62 0.66 14.10
CA ASP A 40 8.05 1.26 12.90
C ASP A 40 7.36 0.21 12.01
N LEU A 41 6.14 0.52 11.57
CA LEU A 41 5.34 -0.40 10.76
C LEU A 41 6.02 -0.73 9.43
N TYR A 42 6.69 0.24 8.79
CA TYR A 42 7.35 0.02 7.50
C TYR A 42 8.50 -0.96 7.64
N THR A 43 9.30 -0.80 8.69
CA THR A 43 10.41 -1.72 9.01
C THR A 43 9.89 -3.15 9.22
N LEU A 44 8.78 -3.32 9.95
CA LEU A 44 8.23 -4.65 10.17
C LEU A 44 7.67 -5.28 8.88
N ILE A 45 6.99 -4.50 8.03
CA ILE A 45 6.49 -5.00 6.75
C ILE A 45 7.66 -5.41 5.85
N ASP A 46 8.69 -4.58 5.73
CA ASP A 46 9.85 -4.88 4.90
C ASP A 46 10.60 -6.13 5.40
N TYR A 47 10.76 -6.31 6.72
CA TYR A 47 11.32 -7.53 7.33
C TYR A 47 10.57 -8.80 6.93
N VAL A 48 9.24 -8.80 7.04
CA VAL A 48 8.43 -9.98 6.69
C VAL A 48 8.41 -10.20 5.18
N SER A 49 8.31 -9.13 4.38
CA SER A 49 8.39 -9.20 2.92
C SER A 49 9.70 -9.82 2.45
N ASP A 50 10.83 -9.47 3.09
CA ASP A 50 12.13 -10.04 2.76
C ASP A 50 12.21 -11.52 3.13
N ALA A 51 11.65 -11.93 4.27
CA ALA A 51 11.54 -13.35 4.62
C ALA A 51 10.71 -14.15 3.59
N VAL A 52 9.62 -13.58 3.08
CA VAL A 52 8.81 -14.18 2.00
C VAL A 52 9.62 -14.30 0.71
N ARG A 53 10.35 -13.26 0.30
CA ARG A 53 11.19 -13.29 -0.91
C ARG A 53 12.31 -14.33 -0.81
N LEU A 54 12.89 -14.51 0.38
CA LEU A 54 13.91 -15.53 0.61
C LEU A 54 13.32 -16.94 0.52
N ALA A 55 12.14 -17.15 1.10
CA ALA A 55 11.45 -18.45 1.04
C ALA A 55 10.94 -18.79 -0.38
N PHE A 56 10.67 -17.77 -1.20
CA PHE A 56 10.07 -17.91 -2.52
C PHE A 56 10.79 -17.04 -3.58
N PRO A 57 12.04 -17.38 -3.95
CA PRO A 57 12.88 -16.55 -4.82
C PRO A 57 12.38 -16.40 -6.26
N ASP A 58 11.49 -17.32 -6.68
CA ASP A 58 10.87 -17.36 -8.00
C ASP A 58 9.77 -16.30 -8.16
N ILE A 59 9.25 -15.73 -7.06
CA ILE A 59 8.26 -14.64 -7.13
C ILE A 59 8.92 -13.41 -7.80
N PRO A 60 8.32 -12.85 -8.86
CA PRO A 60 8.92 -11.77 -9.64
C PRO A 60 8.89 -10.41 -8.93
N CYS A 61 8.12 -10.27 -7.84
CA CYS A 61 8.02 -9.03 -7.09
C CYS A 61 9.31 -8.76 -6.29
N LYS A 62 10.13 -7.84 -6.81
CA LYS A 62 11.42 -7.44 -6.23
C LYS A 62 11.52 -5.92 -6.21
N SER A 63 12.46 -5.38 -5.44
CA SER A 63 12.78 -3.95 -5.50
C SER A 63 13.07 -3.52 -6.95
N GLY A 64 12.47 -2.43 -7.39
CA GLY A 64 12.56 -1.94 -8.78
C GLY A 64 11.53 -2.52 -9.76
N CYS A 65 10.69 -3.49 -9.37
CA CYS A 65 9.52 -3.88 -10.17
C CYS A 65 8.45 -2.78 -10.16
N SER A 66 7.83 -2.51 -11.31
CA SER A 66 6.83 -1.44 -11.49
C SER A 66 5.44 -1.93 -11.90
N ASN A 67 5.21 -3.24 -12.01
CA ASN A 67 3.91 -3.77 -12.46
C ASN A 67 2.75 -3.32 -11.57
N CYS A 68 2.94 -3.24 -10.25
CA CYS A 68 1.90 -2.72 -9.35
C CYS A 68 1.62 -1.24 -9.59
N CYS A 69 2.63 -0.46 -9.98
CA CYS A 69 2.46 0.95 -10.33
C CYS A 69 1.73 1.14 -11.67
N VAL A 70 1.66 0.13 -12.55
CA VAL A 70 0.96 0.23 -13.84
C VAL A 70 -0.53 -0.09 -13.66
N ASP A 71 -0.85 -1.21 -13.02
CA ASP A 71 -2.23 -1.74 -12.99
C ASP A 71 -2.96 -1.53 -11.64
N TYR A 72 -2.24 -1.17 -10.57
CA TYR A 72 -2.76 -1.07 -9.19
C TYR A 72 -2.31 0.23 -8.50
N GLY A 73 -2.04 1.27 -9.28
CA GLY A 73 -1.41 2.53 -8.85
C GLY A 73 -2.32 3.54 -8.14
N LEU A 74 -3.39 3.07 -7.48
CA LEU A 74 -4.22 3.85 -6.56
C LEU A 74 -3.98 3.44 -5.10
N PRO A 75 -2.74 3.55 -4.58
CA PRO A 75 -2.49 3.08 -3.22
C PRO A 75 -3.21 3.96 -2.20
N ARG A 76 -3.90 3.30 -1.28
CA ARG A 76 -4.49 3.93 -0.11
C ARG A 76 -3.37 4.44 0.78
N THR A 77 -3.51 5.68 1.20
CA THR A 77 -2.50 6.41 1.96
C THR A 77 -3.20 7.09 3.12
N THR A 78 -2.72 6.82 4.33
CA THR A 78 -3.21 7.50 5.54
C THR A 78 -2.53 8.87 5.71
N ALA A 79 -3.10 9.76 6.51
CA ALA A 79 -2.52 11.05 6.85
C ALA A 79 -1.08 10.95 7.40
N ARG A 80 -0.79 9.92 8.21
CA ARG A 80 0.57 9.67 8.72
C ARG A 80 1.55 9.29 7.63
N GLU A 81 1.13 8.46 6.68
CA GLU A 81 1.97 8.08 5.54
C GLU A 81 2.17 9.26 4.59
N TRP A 82 1.12 10.07 4.40
CA TRP A 82 1.20 11.30 3.62
C TRP A 82 2.23 12.26 4.20
N ALA A 83 2.29 12.44 5.52
CA ALA A 83 3.30 13.29 6.15
C ALA A 83 4.74 12.89 5.78
N ALA A 84 5.02 11.58 5.77
CA ALA A 84 6.33 11.05 5.35
C ALA A 84 6.59 11.26 3.85
N ILE A 85 5.59 11.01 3.00
CA ILE A 85 5.67 11.19 1.55
C ILE A 85 5.90 12.66 1.19
N HIS A 86 5.09 13.56 1.76
CA HIS A 86 5.16 15.00 1.53
C HIS A 86 6.52 15.56 1.96
N THR A 87 6.99 15.18 3.16
CA THR A 87 8.33 15.58 3.64
C THR A 87 9.41 15.13 2.67
N TYR A 88 9.43 13.84 2.29
CA TYR A 88 10.39 13.32 1.33
C TYR A 88 10.33 14.04 -0.03
N MET A 89 9.13 14.33 -0.54
CA MET A 89 8.95 15.09 -1.78
C MET A 89 9.54 16.50 -1.68
N GLN A 90 9.43 17.15 -0.52
CA GLN A 90 9.97 18.49 -0.30
C GLN A 90 11.50 18.49 -0.09
N THR A 91 12.02 17.54 0.70
CA THR A 91 13.40 17.61 1.22
C THR A 91 14.41 16.73 0.49
N GLU A 92 13.97 15.60 -0.08
CA GLU A 92 14.88 14.58 -0.63
C GLU A 92 14.66 14.34 -2.13
N MET A 93 13.42 14.45 -2.61
CA MET A 93 13.10 14.24 -4.02
C MET A 93 13.67 15.37 -4.89
N PRO A 94 14.43 15.06 -5.96
CA PRO A 94 14.88 16.08 -6.91
C PRO A 94 13.70 16.86 -7.51
N ALA A 95 13.85 18.18 -7.63
CA ALA A 95 12.77 19.06 -8.09
C ALA A 95 12.19 18.65 -9.45
N GLU A 96 13.03 18.23 -10.39
CA GLU A 96 12.61 17.74 -11.71
C GLU A 96 11.73 16.47 -11.63
N ILE A 97 12.12 15.53 -10.76
CA ILE A 97 11.33 14.30 -10.52
C ILE A 97 10.01 14.67 -9.84
N ARG A 98 10.03 15.59 -8.87
CA ARG A 98 8.82 16.09 -8.23
C ARG A 98 7.86 16.70 -9.25
N GLN A 99 8.34 17.58 -10.13
CA GLN A 99 7.51 18.16 -11.20
C GLN A 99 6.94 17.09 -12.12
N THR A 100 7.74 16.08 -12.47
CA THR A 100 7.27 14.96 -13.30
C THR A 100 6.12 14.22 -12.62
N VAL A 101 6.20 13.96 -11.31
CA VAL A 101 5.14 13.31 -10.53
C VAL A 101 3.87 14.17 -10.49
N LEU A 102 3.98 15.47 -10.19
CA LEU A 102 2.83 16.37 -10.08
C LEU A 102 2.13 16.55 -11.43
N ALA A 103 2.90 16.76 -12.51
CA ALA A 103 2.36 16.86 -13.86
C ALA A 103 1.71 15.54 -14.31
N ALA A 104 2.30 14.39 -13.96
CA ALA A 104 1.69 13.09 -14.20
C ALA A 104 0.39 12.94 -13.41
N ASN A 105 0.36 13.34 -12.14
CA ASN A 105 -0.84 13.28 -11.30
C ASN A 105 -1.98 14.11 -11.89
N GLN A 106 -1.70 15.37 -12.25
CA GLN A 106 -2.67 16.26 -12.89
C GLN A 106 -3.22 15.64 -14.18
N ARG A 107 -2.33 15.20 -15.08
CA ARG A 107 -2.71 14.64 -16.38
C ARG A 107 -3.52 13.35 -16.26
N LEU A 108 -3.19 12.49 -15.31
CA LEU A 108 -3.86 11.21 -15.13
C LEU A 108 -5.16 11.35 -14.35
N TYR A 109 -5.23 12.23 -13.36
CA TYR A 109 -6.28 12.20 -12.34
C TYR A 109 -7.04 13.52 -12.13
N GLY A 110 -6.61 14.64 -12.72
CA GLY A 110 -7.27 15.94 -12.54
C GLY A 110 -8.76 15.91 -12.92
N ASP A 111 -9.09 15.25 -14.03
CA ASP A 111 -10.49 15.10 -14.47
C ASP A 111 -11.26 13.97 -13.75
N GLN A 112 -10.59 13.21 -12.86
CA GLN A 112 -11.14 12.07 -12.14
C GLN A 112 -11.38 12.34 -10.65
N VAL A 113 -11.34 13.61 -10.21
CA VAL A 113 -11.60 14.00 -8.80
C VAL A 113 -12.90 13.40 -8.26
N PRO A 114 -14.05 13.43 -8.98
CA PRO A 114 -15.27 12.81 -8.48
C PRO A 114 -15.12 11.31 -8.19
N ASP A 115 -14.42 10.57 -9.05
CA ASP A 115 -14.17 9.14 -8.88
C ASP A 115 -13.23 8.88 -7.69
N LEU A 116 -12.22 9.73 -7.49
CA LEU A 116 -11.32 9.65 -6.34
C LEU A 116 -12.05 9.90 -5.01
N LEU A 117 -13.03 10.79 -4.99
CA LEU A 117 -13.88 11.04 -3.82
C LEU A 117 -14.81 9.87 -3.52
N LEU A 118 -15.38 9.24 -4.55
CA LEU A 118 -16.14 7.98 -4.39
C LEU A 118 -15.24 6.86 -3.85
N GLU A 119 -14.01 6.75 -4.35
CA GLU A 119 -13.04 5.80 -3.83
C GLU A 119 -12.70 6.07 -2.37
N ARG A 120 -12.52 7.33 -1.96
CA ARG A 120 -12.34 7.70 -0.54
C ARG A 120 -13.49 7.21 0.32
N GLN A 121 -14.73 7.43 -0.10
CA GLN A 121 -15.92 6.94 0.61
C GLN A 121 -15.92 5.41 0.73
N ARG A 122 -15.50 4.70 -0.34
CA ARG A 122 -15.36 3.24 -0.32
C ARG A 122 -14.28 2.75 0.65
N ILE A 123 -13.13 3.44 0.71
CA ILE A 123 -12.01 3.09 1.61
C ILE A 123 -12.38 3.24 3.08
N GLN A 124 -13.24 4.21 3.40
CA GLN A 124 -13.72 4.44 4.78
C GLN A 124 -14.64 3.34 5.30
N VAL A 125 -15.13 2.43 4.43
CA VAL A 125 -15.90 1.27 4.85
C VAL A 125 -14.92 0.16 5.25
N PRO A 126 -14.92 -0.29 6.53
CA PRO A 126 -14.05 -1.37 6.99
C PRO A 126 -14.23 -2.64 6.14
N HIS A 127 -13.15 -3.37 5.86
CA HIS A 127 -13.22 -4.66 5.16
C HIS A 127 -14.04 -5.73 5.91
N THR A 128 -14.28 -5.53 7.20
CA THR A 128 -15.15 -6.36 8.04
C THR A 128 -16.63 -6.00 7.93
N ASP A 129 -16.99 -4.88 7.29
CA ASP A 129 -18.38 -4.52 7.03
C ASP A 129 -18.96 -5.47 5.95
N PRO A 130 -20.11 -6.12 6.20
CA PRO A 130 -20.75 -7.00 5.20
C PRO A 130 -21.02 -6.32 3.85
N ARG A 131 -21.16 -4.99 3.83
CA ARG A 131 -21.40 -4.19 2.62
C ARG A 131 -20.13 -3.86 1.84
N ALA A 132 -18.94 -4.13 2.39
CA ALA A 132 -17.67 -3.83 1.74
C ALA A 132 -17.52 -4.54 0.37
N GLY A 133 -18.19 -5.69 0.20
CA GLY A 133 -18.21 -6.44 -1.06
C GLY A 133 -19.17 -5.88 -2.12
N ASP A 134 -20.12 -5.03 -1.73
CA ASP A 134 -21.17 -4.50 -2.62
C ASP A 134 -20.78 -3.16 -3.26
N ASN A 135 -19.62 -2.60 -2.90
CA ASN A 135 -19.14 -1.32 -3.39
C ASN A 135 -17.93 -1.53 -4.33
N PRO A 136 -18.15 -1.65 -5.65
CA PRO A 136 -17.06 -1.85 -6.60
C PRO A 136 -16.13 -0.63 -6.65
N LEU A 137 -14.90 -0.83 -7.12
CA LEU A 137 -14.01 0.28 -7.46
C LEU A 137 -14.69 1.19 -8.51
N PRO A 138 -14.58 2.53 -8.37
CA PRO A 138 -14.98 3.46 -9.43
C PRO A 138 -14.31 3.12 -10.77
N ALA A 139 -14.96 3.48 -11.86
CA ALA A 139 -14.52 3.18 -13.22
C ALA A 139 -13.41 4.14 -13.68
N PHE A 140 -12.27 4.11 -12.99
CA PHE A 140 -11.13 4.95 -13.33
C PHE A 140 -10.65 4.72 -14.76
N ALA A 141 -10.44 5.81 -15.50
CA ALA A 141 -9.86 5.79 -16.84
C ALA A 141 -8.38 5.37 -16.83
N CYS A 142 -7.70 5.53 -15.69
CA CYS A 142 -6.32 5.15 -15.50
C CYS A 142 -6.07 4.66 -14.06
N LEU A 143 -5.31 3.57 -13.92
CA LEU A 143 -4.84 3.06 -12.63
C LEU A 143 -3.33 3.20 -12.46
N GLN A 144 -2.64 3.91 -13.35
CA GLN A 144 -1.18 4.08 -13.27
C GLN A 144 -0.80 5.08 -12.16
N CYS A 145 0.10 4.66 -11.28
CA CYS A 145 0.63 5.48 -10.21
C CYS A 145 1.37 6.70 -10.79
N PRO A 146 1.10 7.93 -10.30
CA PRO A 146 1.78 9.14 -10.77
C PRO A 146 3.26 9.17 -10.34
N CYS A 147 3.63 8.40 -9.32
CA CYS A 147 5.02 8.26 -8.85
C CYS A 147 5.84 7.27 -9.69
N LEU A 148 5.29 6.72 -10.78
CA LEU A 148 6.06 5.89 -11.70
C LEU A 148 6.83 6.78 -12.68
N VAL A 149 8.12 6.98 -12.41
CA VAL A 149 9.03 7.79 -13.23
C VAL A 149 10.10 6.87 -13.80
N GLU A 150 10.23 6.85 -15.14
CA GLU A 150 11.22 6.02 -15.85
C GLU A 150 11.18 4.53 -15.45
N GLY A 151 9.98 4.00 -15.23
CA GLY A 151 9.79 2.60 -14.85
C GLY A 151 10.15 2.28 -13.39
N ARG A 152 10.40 3.30 -12.54
CA ARG A 152 10.71 3.14 -11.12
C ARG A 152 9.79 3.98 -10.24
N CYS A 153 9.52 3.51 -9.02
CA CYS A 153 8.76 4.27 -8.04
C CYS A 153 9.63 5.39 -7.45
N SER A 154 9.29 6.65 -7.71
CA SER A 154 10.06 7.82 -7.25
C SER A 154 9.96 8.06 -5.74
N ILE A 155 8.94 7.50 -5.08
CA ILE A 155 8.74 7.54 -3.62
C ILE A 155 9.07 6.20 -2.95
N TYR A 156 9.85 5.32 -3.58
CA TYR A 156 10.09 3.96 -3.07
C TYR A 156 10.49 3.91 -1.58
N PRO A 157 11.38 4.79 -1.05
CA PRO A 157 11.76 4.76 0.37
C PRO A 157 10.64 5.08 1.34
N VAL A 158 9.62 5.84 0.91
CA VAL A 158 8.47 6.30 1.71
C VAL A 158 7.13 5.80 1.13
N ARG A 159 7.15 4.77 0.30
CA ARG A 159 5.95 4.23 -0.34
C ARG A 159 4.94 3.74 0.73
N PRO A 160 3.63 3.88 0.49
CA PRO A 160 2.60 3.43 1.43
C PRO A 160 2.77 1.97 1.85
N ALA A 161 2.35 1.63 3.07
CA ALA A 161 2.41 0.29 3.66
C ALA A 161 1.75 -0.76 2.75
N ILE A 162 0.62 -0.41 2.14
CA ILE A 162 -0.07 -1.28 1.19
C ILE A 162 0.82 -1.63 -0.01
N CYS A 163 1.62 -0.68 -0.52
CA CYS A 163 2.61 -0.92 -1.57
C CYS A 163 3.80 -1.76 -1.09
N ARG A 164 4.18 -1.65 0.19
CA ARG A 164 5.27 -2.46 0.77
C ARG A 164 4.86 -3.92 0.93
N ALA A 165 3.60 -4.17 1.28
CA ALA A 165 3.03 -5.49 1.46
C ALA A 165 2.69 -6.18 0.12
N PHE A 166 2.34 -5.39 -0.91
CA PHE A 166 1.97 -5.92 -2.21
C PHE A 166 3.07 -6.82 -2.79
N GLY A 167 2.68 -8.03 -3.18
CA GLY A 167 3.58 -9.06 -3.73
C GLY A 167 4.11 -10.06 -2.71
N SER A 168 4.02 -9.77 -1.41
CA SER A 168 4.55 -10.62 -0.34
C SER A 168 3.51 -11.02 0.71
N PHE A 169 2.29 -10.52 0.59
CA PHE A 169 1.21 -10.73 1.57
C PHE A 169 0.01 -11.43 0.94
N SER A 170 -0.88 -11.88 1.80
CA SER A 170 -2.22 -12.35 1.45
C SER A 170 -3.28 -11.42 2.02
N VAL A 171 -4.47 -11.39 1.41
CA VAL A 171 -5.63 -10.66 1.89
C VAL A 171 -6.77 -11.64 2.17
N ARG A 172 -7.46 -11.45 3.28
CA ARG A 172 -8.62 -12.26 3.67
C ARG A 172 -9.90 -11.59 3.15
N MET A 173 -10.68 -12.32 2.37
CA MET A 173 -11.96 -11.90 1.82
C MET A 173 -13.03 -12.89 2.30
N GLY A 174 -13.66 -12.58 3.44
CA GLY A 174 -14.53 -13.53 4.14
C GLY A 174 -13.77 -14.78 4.60
N GLU A 175 -14.21 -15.96 4.15
CA GLU A 175 -13.53 -17.23 4.44
C GLU A 175 -12.36 -17.54 3.50
N ARG A 176 -12.14 -16.74 2.46
CA ARG A 176 -11.10 -16.98 1.45
C ARG A 176 -9.84 -16.20 1.77
N LEU A 177 -8.68 -16.82 1.51
CA LEU A 177 -7.38 -16.16 1.52
C LEU A 177 -6.87 -16.05 0.08
N GLN A 178 -6.51 -14.84 -0.34
CA GLN A 178 -6.02 -14.57 -1.70
C GLN A 178 -4.64 -13.93 -1.67
N ALA A 179 -3.84 -14.21 -2.71
CA ALA A 179 -2.59 -13.53 -2.97
C ALA A 179 -2.80 -12.02 -3.10
N PHE A 180 -2.10 -11.23 -2.28
CA PHE A 180 -2.11 -9.78 -2.43
C PHE A 180 -0.97 -9.35 -3.36
N THR A 181 -1.17 -9.56 -4.65
CA THR A 181 -0.13 -9.40 -5.67
C THR A 181 -0.72 -9.16 -7.07
N CYS A 182 0.12 -8.87 -8.06
CA CYS A 182 -0.31 -8.73 -9.45
C CYS A 182 -0.54 -10.11 -10.10
N ARG A 183 -1.30 -10.14 -11.19
CA ARG A 183 -1.64 -11.39 -11.90
C ARG A 183 -0.43 -12.26 -12.24
N MET A 184 0.60 -11.65 -12.84
CA MET A 184 1.83 -12.36 -13.20
C MET A 184 2.48 -13.06 -11.99
N ALA A 185 2.57 -12.38 -10.86
CA ALA A 185 3.15 -12.96 -9.66
C ALA A 185 2.25 -14.05 -9.06
N ALA A 186 0.92 -13.88 -9.12
CA ALA A 186 -0.02 -14.91 -8.70
C ALA A 186 0.09 -16.19 -9.55
N ASP A 187 0.24 -16.04 -10.87
CA ASP A 187 0.41 -17.16 -11.80
C ASP A 187 1.71 -17.93 -11.49
N VAL A 188 2.82 -17.21 -11.30
CA VAL A 188 4.11 -17.81 -10.90
C VAL A 188 4.00 -18.50 -9.54
N MET A 189 3.36 -17.87 -8.55
CA MET A 189 3.12 -18.49 -7.24
C MET A 189 2.33 -19.80 -7.38
N GLN A 190 1.28 -19.80 -8.20
CA GLN A 190 0.46 -20.99 -8.43
C GLN A 190 1.26 -22.13 -9.06
N GLU A 191 2.12 -21.83 -10.05
CA GLU A 191 3.00 -22.80 -10.69
C GLU A 191 4.01 -23.40 -9.70
N VAL A 192 4.65 -22.56 -8.88
CA VAL A 192 5.59 -23.00 -7.84
C VAL A 192 4.90 -23.92 -6.84
N LEU A 193 3.71 -23.57 -6.36
CA LEU A 193 2.95 -24.40 -5.41
C LEU A 193 2.57 -25.75 -6.01
N SER A 194 2.08 -25.75 -7.25
CA SER A 194 1.72 -26.97 -7.97
C SER A 194 2.93 -27.88 -8.20
N SER A 195 4.09 -27.33 -8.59
CA SER A 195 5.31 -28.12 -8.82
C SER A 195 5.87 -28.76 -7.54
N LYS A 196 5.64 -28.15 -6.37
CA LYS A 196 6.11 -28.64 -5.07
C LYS A 196 5.06 -29.46 -4.31
N ASN A 197 3.88 -29.70 -4.91
CA ASN A 197 2.74 -30.36 -4.25
C ASN A 197 2.36 -29.69 -2.91
N ILE A 198 2.48 -28.36 -2.85
CA ILE A 198 2.14 -27.57 -1.67
C ILE A 198 0.69 -27.10 -1.83
N ALA A 199 -0.20 -27.59 -0.95
CA ALA A 199 -1.64 -27.34 -1.04
C ALA A 199 -2.03 -25.89 -0.66
N HIS A 200 -1.23 -25.22 0.16
CA HIS A 200 -1.46 -23.86 0.60
C HIS A 200 -0.14 -23.22 1.04
N TRP A 201 -0.11 -21.90 1.01
CA TRP A 201 1.03 -21.07 1.28
C TRP A 201 0.79 -20.27 2.55
N ALA A 202 1.85 -20.12 3.32
CA ALA A 202 1.88 -19.40 4.58
C ALA A 202 2.37 -17.97 4.34
N LEU A 203 1.54 -17.10 3.78
CA LEU A 203 1.88 -15.68 3.69
C LEU A 203 1.38 -14.91 4.90
N PRO A 204 2.07 -13.81 5.27
CA PRO A 204 1.50 -12.85 6.20
C PRO A 204 0.18 -12.31 5.67
N VAL A 205 -0.78 -12.05 6.57
CA VAL A 205 -2.10 -11.55 6.23
C VAL A 205 -2.13 -10.03 6.40
N TRP A 206 -2.36 -9.30 5.30
CA TRP A 206 -2.35 -7.83 5.23
C TRP A 206 -3.30 -7.18 6.24
N GLY A 207 -4.50 -7.75 6.42
CA GLY A 207 -5.54 -7.14 7.27
C GLY A 207 -5.09 -6.76 8.68
N ARG A 208 -4.14 -7.50 9.28
CA ARG A 208 -3.62 -7.15 10.61
C ARG A 208 -2.70 -5.93 10.60
N PHE A 209 -1.89 -5.81 9.56
CA PHE A 209 -1.00 -4.68 9.37
C PHE A 209 -1.81 -3.43 9.02
N GLU A 210 -2.89 -3.60 8.26
CA GLU A 210 -3.87 -2.56 7.98
C GLU A 210 -4.60 -2.09 9.24
N GLU A 211 -5.09 -3.01 10.07
CA GLU A 211 -5.68 -2.69 11.37
C GLU A 211 -4.71 -1.86 12.22
N ARG A 212 -3.44 -2.28 12.32
CA ARG A 212 -2.44 -1.53 13.08
C ARG A 212 -2.13 -0.17 12.46
N LEU A 213 -2.05 -0.07 11.14
CA LEU A 213 -1.86 1.18 10.42
C LEU A 213 -2.98 2.18 10.76
N TYR A 214 -4.23 1.74 10.72
CA TYR A 214 -5.37 2.58 11.05
C TYR A 214 -5.40 2.94 12.53
N GLU A 215 -5.13 2.01 13.45
CA GLU A 215 -4.99 2.35 14.88
C GLU A 215 -3.97 3.46 15.12
N LEU A 216 -2.82 3.42 14.42
CA LEU A 216 -1.82 4.47 14.50
C LEU A 216 -2.35 5.78 13.89
N ASN A 217 -3.12 5.72 12.80
CA ASN A 217 -3.75 6.87 12.15
C ASN A 217 -5.04 7.38 12.83
N ASP A 218 -5.15 7.22 14.15
CA ASP A 218 -6.34 7.61 14.93
C ASP A 218 -7.64 6.95 14.41
N GLY A 219 -7.53 5.70 13.97
CA GLY A 219 -8.57 4.90 13.35
C GLY A 219 -8.63 5.10 11.83
N TYR A 220 -9.86 5.16 11.29
CA TYR A 220 -10.11 5.56 9.91
C TYR A 220 -10.10 7.09 9.79
N GLY A 221 -9.05 7.75 10.29
CA GLY A 221 -8.83 9.19 10.10
C GLY A 221 -8.74 9.54 8.60
N ASP A 222 -8.09 10.65 8.23
CA ASP A 222 -7.98 10.96 6.80
C ASP A 222 -7.16 9.88 6.08
N VAL A 223 -7.88 9.09 5.28
CA VAL A 223 -7.37 8.06 4.39
C VAL A 223 -7.96 8.33 3.01
N ALA A 224 -7.09 8.39 2.02
CA ALA A 224 -7.46 8.63 0.63
C ALA A 224 -6.48 7.91 -0.29
N SER A 225 -6.79 7.84 -1.58
CA SER A 225 -5.81 7.40 -2.57
C SER A 225 -4.67 8.42 -2.69
N LEU A 226 -3.45 7.96 -2.97
CA LEU A 226 -2.29 8.84 -3.14
C LEU A 226 -2.51 9.94 -4.20
N PRO A 227 -3.15 9.69 -5.36
CA PRO A 227 -3.46 10.76 -6.31
C PRO A 227 -4.32 11.88 -5.71
N LEU A 228 -5.29 11.53 -4.86
CA LEU A 228 -6.16 12.52 -4.23
C LEU A 228 -5.40 13.37 -3.19
N TRP A 229 -4.49 12.75 -2.42
CA TRP A 229 -3.57 13.47 -1.54
C TRP A 229 -2.70 14.47 -2.29
N LEU A 230 -2.13 14.04 -3.42
CA LEU A 230 -1.31 14.90 -4.28
C LEU A 230 -2.13 16.09 -4.80
N LEU A 231 -3.32 15.86 -5.36
CA LEU A 231 -4.19 16.94 -5.85
C LEU A 231 -4.54 17.93 -4.74
N ALA A 232 -4.88 17.44 -3.54
CA ALA A 232 -5.22 18.30 -2.39
C ALA A 232 -4.05 19.18 -1.91
N HIS A 233 -2.82 18.89 -2.30
CA HIS A 233 -1.62 19.62 -1.93
C HIS A 233 -0.92 20.25 -3.12
N MET A 234 -1.62 20.42 -4.24
CA MET A 234 -1.11 21.08 -5.43
C MET A 234 -1.71 22.48 -5.57
N GLU A 235 -0.87 23.48 -5.79
CA GLU A 235 -1.28 24.84 -6.14
C GLU A 235 -0.43 25.35 -7.30
N GLY A 236 -1.06 25.73 -8.42
CA GLY A 236 -0.33 26.23 -9.59
C GLY A 236 0.64 25.21 -10.21
N GLY A 237 0.38 23.92 -10.04
CA GLY A 237 1.25 22.83 -10.51
C GLY A 237 2.42 22.50 -9.55
N GLU A 238 2.54 23.21 -8.44
CA GLU A 238 3.58 23.00 -7.43
C GLU A 238 3.03 22.30 -6.19
N LEU A 239 3.90 21.56 -5.49
CA LEU A 239 3.55 20.97 -4.19
C LEU A 239 3.59 22.06 -3.12
N VAL A 240 2.48 22.27 -2.42
CA VAL A 240 2.38 23.21 -1.31
C VAL A 240 3.37 22.83 -0.21
N VAL A 241 4.07 23.83 0.34
CA VAL A 241 5.12 23.63 1.36
C VAL A 241 4.50 23.25 2.71
N THR A 242 3.33 23.81 3.04
CA THR A 242 2.62 23.48 4.27
C THR A 242 2.04 22.07 4.18
N LEU A 243 2.40 21.23 5.14
CA LEU A 243 1.78 19.91 5.31
C LEU A 243 0.42 20.06 6.00
N GLU A 244 -0.64 19.59 5.33
CA GLU A 244 -1.96 19.43 5.93
C GLU A 244 -2.29 17.94 6.03
N THR A 245 -2.49 17.44 7.25
CA THR A 245 -2.80 16.01 7.48
C THR A 245 -4.30 15.72 7.47
N ALA A 246 -5.14 16.74 7.29
CA ALA A 246 -6.59 16.62 7.24
C ALA A 246 -7.20 17.63 6.24
N PRO A 247 -6.80 17.56 4.95
CA PRO A 247 -7.25 18.53 3.96
C PRO A 247 -8.73 18.34 3.63
N ASP A 248 -9.40 19.43 3.30
CA ASP A 248 -10.75 19.39 2.77
C ASP A 248 -10.72 18.98 1.28
N PHE A 249 -10.72 17.67 1.05
CA PHE A 249 -10.71 17.07 -0.29
C PHE A 249 -11.88 17.51 -1.17
N GLU A 250 -13.03 17.89 -0.59
CA GLU A 250 -14.21 18.31 -1.37
C GLU A 250 -13.99 19.65 -2.07
N ARG A 251 -13.05 20.48 -1.59
CA ARG A 251 -12.71 21.76 -2.23
C ARG A 251 -12.20 21.58 -3.66
N LEU A 252 -11.58 20.42 -3.96
CA LEU A 252 -11.08 20.09 -5.30
C LEU A 252 -12.18 20.08 -6.37
N VAL A 253 -13.43 19.82 -5.99
CA VAL A 253 -14.58 19.90 -6.93
C VAL A 253 -14.88 21.34 -7.32
N THR A 254 -14.68 22.28 -6.39
CA THR A 254 -15.07 23.68 -6.57
C THR A 254 -14.00 24.54 -7.22
N THR A 255 -12.72 24.23 -7.01
CA THR A 255 -11.61 25.04 -7.51
C THR A 255 -11.16 24.62 -8.91
N GLY A 256 -11.59 23.45 -9.39
CA GLY A 256 -10.88 22.74 -10.46
C GLY A 256 -9.55 22.23 -9.92
N ALA A 257 -9.22 20.96 -10.20
CA ALA A 257 -7.90 20.41 -9.91
C ALA A 257 -6.86 20.98 -10.88
#